data_AF-A0AAD3CJM9-F1
#
_entry.id   AF-A0AAD3CJM9-F1
#
_cell.length_a   1.000
_cell.length_b   1.000
_cell.length_c   1.000
_cell.angle_alpha   90.00
_cell.angle_beta   90.00
_cell.angle_gamma   90.00
#
_symmetry.space_group_name_H-M   'P 1'
#
loop_
_entity.id
_entity.type
_entity.pdbx_description
1 polymer ?
#
loop_
_entity_poly.entity_id
_entity_poly.type
_entity_poly.pdbx_seq_one_letter_code
_entity_poly.pdbx_strand_id
1 'polypeptide(L)'
;MKISTGFLLASASLVQGFSSSSLSLRPLTVNHVSSASVAPSHSWSPSSKLFAETQMNTEVIDESLREEDPIEFIAQEVQVMNVNAIINTAIIVLVAIAVLNQVATVDSGLMRGWTTEETLLRMPIDNWNSYSDILAQAPLQTKAATSATVYTIGDFIAQRTEGRDMGQLDRPRLIRSLLAGLIGHGPLSHIWYDVSEDLFENVLHLKDWWGTVVKVVIDQTTWGPFWNNTYILLLGLMKMDKLENIFGEMKRTTIPLIVSGLKLWPLAHCVTYGLVPVENRLLWVDLVEIIWVTILATAAAGGNDGEEKEGLH
;
A
#
# COMPACT_ATOMS: atom_id res chain seq x y z
N MET A 1 -12.63 -4.58 31.92
CA MET A 1 -11.30 -3.98 32.18
C MET A 1 -10.72 -3.66 30.82
N LYS A 2 -10.57 -2.37 30.46
CA LYS A 2 -10.16 -1.95 29.11
C LYS A 2 -8.63 -2.02 29.01
N ILE A 3 -8.10 -3.00 28.28
CA ILE A 3 -6.68 -3.13 27.94
C ILE A 3 -6.50 -2.42 26.60
N SER A 4 -5.59 -1.44 26.55
CA SER A 4 -5.35 -0.57 25.39
C SER A 4 -3.98 -0.88 24.82
N THR A 5 -3.94 -1.05 23.51
CA THR A 5 -3.34 -2.22 22.90
C THR A 5 -2.27 -1.85 21.87
N GLY A 6 -1.09 -2.47 21.99
CA GLY A 6 0.12 -2.10 21.25
C GLY A 6 0.25 -2.66 19.83
N PHE A 7 0.59 -1.74 18.92
CA PHE A 7 1.20 -1.89 17.59
C PHE A 7 0.51 -2.76 16.51
N LEU A 8 0.10 -4.00 16.80
CA LEU A 8 -0.78 -4.78 15.92
C LEU A 8 -2.26 -4.41 16.07
N LEU A 9 -2.55 -3.53 17.03
CA LEU A 9 -3.89 -3.14 17.44
C LEU A 9 -4.29 -1.72 17.03
N ALA A 10 -3.35 -0.90 16.56
CA ALA A 10 -3.68 0.37 15.92
C ALA A 10 -4.59 0.15 14.69
N SER A 11 -4.49 -1.01 14.04
CA SER A 11 -5.34 -1.43 12.92
C SER A 11 -6.70 -1.98 13.36
N ALA A 12 -6.79 -2.67 14.50
CA ALA A 12 -8.07 -3.15 15.05
C ALA A 12 -8.90 -2.03 15.73
N SER A 13 -8.26 -1.00 16.30
CA SER A 13 -8.95 0.18 16.86
C SER A 13 -9.64 1.05 15.79
N LEU A 14 -9.20 1.00 14.53
CA LEU A 14 -9.88 1.66 13.40
C LEU A 14 -11.26 1.02 13.10
N VAL A 15 -11.44 -0.28 13.37
CA VAL A 15 -12.68 -1.01 13.07
C VAL A 15 -13.82 -0.61 14.02
N GLN A 16 -13.53 -0.28 15.28
CA GLN A 16 -14.56 0.16 16.23
C GLN A 16 -15.10 1.58 15.95
N GLY A 17 -14.40 2.40 15.15
CA GLY A 17 -14.80 3.77 14.82
C GLY A 17 -15.81 3.90 13.66
N PHE A 18 -15.91 2.90 12.78
CA PHE A 18 -16.78 2.96 11.59
C PHE A 18 -18.23 2.51 11.82
N SER A 19 -18.55 1.92 12.98
CA SER A 19 -19.91 1.43 13.28
C SER A 19 -20.89 2.56 13.68
N SER A 20 -20.47 3.82 13.76
CA SER A 20 -21.28 4.89 14.38
C SER A 20 -21.49 6.14 13.52
N SER A 21 -21.40 6.06 12.19
CA SER A 21 -21.70 7.24 11.34
C SER A 21 -22.47 6.85 10.08
N SER A 22 -23.80 6.80 10.18
CA SER A 22 -24.67 6.82 9.01
C SER A 22 -24.67 8.23 8.40
N LEU A 23 -24.02 8.43 7.25
CA LEU A 23 -24.21 9.64 6.45
C LEU A 23 -25.03 9.33 5.20
N SER A 24 -26.21 9.94 5.18
CA SER A 24 -27.15 10.04 4.05
C SER A 24 -26.51 10.81 2.89
N LEU A 25 -26.44 10.18 1.71
CA LEU A 25 -25.97 10.81 0.47
C LEU A 25 -27.16 11.37 -0.32
N ARG A 26 -27.15 12.67 -0.61
CA ARG A 26 -27.99 13.30 -1.63
C ARG A 26 -27.23 13.40 -2.96
N PRO A 27 -27.89 13.24 -4.11
CA PRO A 27 -27.24 13.31 -5.43
C PRO A 27 -27.12 14.77 -5.91
N LEU A 28 -26.00 15.09 -6.58
CA LEU A 28 -25.81 16.36 -7.29
C LEU A 28 -26.13 16.17 -8.78
N THR A 29 -26.92 17.09 -9.31
CA THR A 29 -27.37 17.20 -10.70
C THR A 29 -26.29 17.79 -11.61
N VAL A 30 -26.11 17.19 -12.78
CA VAL A 30 -25.24 17.67 -13.88
C VAL A 30 -26.06 18.59 -14.78
N ASN A 31 -25.57 19.81 -15.02
CA ASN A 31 -26.16 20.71 -16.02
C ASN A 31 -25.47 20.56 -17.38
N HIS A 32 -26.31 20.38 -18.39
CA HIS A 32 -26.05 20.45 -19.83
C HIS A 32 -25.82 21.90 -20.28
N VAL A 33 -24.89 22.12 -21.22
CA VAL A 33 -25.06 23.14 -22.28
C VAL A 33 -24.53 22.59 -23.60
N SER A 34 -25.41 22.58 -24.61
CA SER A 34 -25.16 22.47 -26.05
C SER A 34 -25.30 23.88 -26.63
N SER A 35 -24.60 24.36 -27.66
CA SER A 35 -24.73 23.96 -29.07
C SER A 35 -23.98 24.93 -29.99
N ALA A 36 -23.60 24.42 -31.19
CA ALA A 36 -23.60 25.08 -32.52
C ALA A 36 -22.66 26.29 -32.79
N SER A 37 -22.08 26.55 -33.98
CA SER A 37 -21.98 25.87 -35.28
C SER A 37 -21.13 26.73 -36.25
N VAL A 38 -20.77 26.15 -37.42
CA VAL A 38 -20.44 26.79 -38.73
C VAL A 38 -18.99 27.22 -39.01
N ALA A 39 -18.40 26.57 -40.02
CA ALA A 39 -17.24 26.97 -40.84
C ALA A 39 -17.75 27.67 -42.14
N PRO A 40 -16.96 28.03 -43.19
CA PRO A 40 -15.49 28.01 -43.38
C PRO A 40 -14.92 29.27 -44.08
N SER A 41 -13.59 29.35 -44.26
CA SER A 41 -12.90 29.49 -45.57
C SER A 41 -11.56 30.25 -45.54
N HIS A 42 -10.56 29.61 -46.16
CA HIS A 42 -9.45 30.13 -46.97
C HIS A 42 -8.74 31.44 -46.59
N SER A 43 -7.44 31.36 -46.28
CA SER A 43 -6.37 31.46 -47.30
C SER A 43 -5.00 31.68 -46.64
N TRP A 44 -3.98 31.08 -47.25
CA TRP A 44 -2.57 31.15 -46.87
C TRP A 44 -1.86 32.13 -47.81
N SER A 45 -1.04 33.05 -47.29
CA SER A 45 0.35 33.23 -47.75
C SER A 45 1.15 34.14 -46.80
N PRO A 46 2.45 33.91 -46.62
CA PRO A 46 3.35 34.71 -45.78
C PRO A 46 4.16 35.72 -46.60
N SER A 47 4.69 36.76 -45.95
CA SER A 47 6.07 37.29 -46.09
C SER A 47 6.14 38.80 -45.82
N SER A 48 6.85 39.20 -44.77
CA SER A 48 7.74 40.37 -44.78
C SER A 48 8.56 40.42 -43.48
N LYS A 49 9.58 39.56 -43.42
CA LYS A 49 10.80 39.90 -42.67
C LYS A 49 11.56 40.90 -43.52
N LEU A 50 11.37 42.19 -43.26
CA LEU A 50 12.35 43.23 -43.54
C LEU A 50 11.82 44.51 -42.89
N PHE A 51 12.70 45.28 -42.25
CA PHE A 51 12.44 46.54 -41.55
C PHE A 51 11.90 46.43 -40.13
N ALA A 52 12.81 46.20 -39.17
CA ALA A 52 12.98 47.10 -38.01
C ALA A 52 14.14 46.60 -37.11
N GLU A 53 15.29 46.30 -37.72
CA GLU A 53 16.55 46.11 -36.99
C GLU A 53 17.25 47.47 -36.89
N THR A 54 16.61 48.43 -36.22
CA THR A 54 17.20 49.73 -35.87
C THR A 54 16.36 50.40 -34.79
N GLN A 55 16.29 49.82 -33.59
CA GLN A 55 16.06 50.53 -32.32
C GLN A 55 16.64 49.68 -31.19
N MET A 56 17.96 49.67 -31.11
CA MET A 56 18.69 49.21 -29.94
C MET A 56 19.47 50.42 -29.43
N ASN A 57 19.40 50.64 -28.11
CA ASN A 57 20.15 51.60 -27.29
C ASN A 57 19.48 52.95 -26.97
N THR A 58 18.36 52.95 -26.24
CA THR A 58 18.13 53.97 -25.18
C THR A 58 17.19 53.51 -24.05
N GLU A 59 17.14 52.21 -23.72
CA GLU A 59 16.28 51.69 -22.61
C GLU A 59 17.04 50.73 -21.67
N VAL A 60 18.36 50.88 -21.53
CA VAL A 60 19.15 50.05 -20.60
C VAL A 60 19.58 50.86 -19.39
N ILE A 61 18.66 51.57 -18.74
CA ILE A 61 18.82 52.05 -17.36
C ILE A 61 17.40 52.21 -16.78
N ASP A 62 16.76 51.13 -16.31
CA ASP A 62 15.95 51.09 -15.06
C ASP A 62 15.22 49.74 -14.83
N GLU A 63 15.82 48.58 -15.14
CA GLU A 63 15.16 47.28 -14.89
C GLU A 63 15.91 46.40 -13.90
N SER A 64 17.02 46.88 -13.32
CA SER A 64 17.82 46.13 -12.34
C SER A 64 17.50 46.46 -10.87
N LEU A 65 16.43 47.21 -10.59
CA LEU A 65 15.98 47.55 -9.23
C LEU A 65 14.47 47.38 -9.05
N ARG A 66 13.88 46.35 -9.66
CA ARG A 66 12.60 45.84 -9.17
C ARG A 66 12.89 45.15 -7.83
N GLU A 67 12.63 45.84 -6.73
CA GLU A 67 12.39 45.15 -5.45
C GLU A 67 11.26 44.16 -5.72
N GLU A 68 11.58 42.87 -5.81
CA GLU A 68 10.53 41.85 -5.79
C GLU A 68 9.76 42.04 -4.49
N ASP A 69 8.46 42.22 -4.61
CA ASP A 69 7.58 42.44 -3.47
C ASP A 69 7.81 41.25 -2.50
N PRO A 70 8.20 41.48 -1.22
CA PRO A 70 8.51 40.39 -0.30
C PRO A 70 7.37 39.38 -0.18
N ILE A 71 6.13 39.82 -0.41
CA ILE A 71 4.94 38.96 -0.44
C ILE A 71 4.92 38.07 -1.68
N GLU A 72 5.38 38.56 -2.83
CA GLU A 72 5.47 37.79 -4.07
C GLU A 72 6.61 36.77 -4.01
N PHE A 73 7.76 37.13 -3.44
CA PHE A 73 8.85 36.20 -3.14
C PHE A 73 8.44 35.11 -2.13
N ILE A 74 7.77 35.48 -1.03
CA ILE A 74 7.24 34.51 -0.05
C ILE A 74 6.12 33.66 -0.68
N ALA A 75 5.25 34.24 -1.50
CA ALA A 75 4.21 33.49 -2.20
C ALA A 75 4.82 32.51 -3.20
N GLN A 76 5.93 32.88 -3.83
CA GLN A 76 6.67 32.02 -4.73
C GLN A 76 7.42 30.93 -3.95
N GLU A 77 8.13 31.23 -2.86
CA GLU A 77 8.74 30.26 -1.93
C GLU A 77 7.72 29.26 -1.35
N VAL A 78 6.52 29.76 -0.98
CA VAL A 78 5.40 28.93 -0.49
C VAL A 78 4.74 28.15 -1.64
N GLN A 79 4.77 28.64 -2.89
CA GLN A 79 4.35 27.88 -4.08
C GLN A 79 5.35 26.81 -4.51
N VAL A 80 6.65 26.97 -4.23
CA VAL A 80 7.67 25.92 -4.50
C VAL A 80 7.59 24.78 -3.49
N MET A 81 6.93 25.00 -2.36
CA MET A 81 6.51 23.90 -1.50
C MET A 81 5.43 23.08 -2.22
N ASN A 82 5.85 21.96 -2.80
CA ASN A 82 4.93 20.96 -3.32
C ASN A 82 3.98 20.54 -2.18
N VAL A 83 2.74 21.03 -2.22
CA VAL A 83 1.72 20.80 -1.18
C VAL A 83 1.56 19.31 -0.90
N ASN A 84 1.73 18.44 -1.90
CA ASN A 84 1.73 16.99 -1.70
C ASN A 84 2.92 16.50 -0.87
N ALA A 85 4.11 17.10 -1.04
CA ALA A 85 5.28 16.78 -0.23
C ALA A 85 5.10 17.18 1.22
N ILE A 86 4.52 18.36 1.49
CA ILE A 86 4.16 18.78 2.85
C ILE A 86 3.17 17.80 3.45
N ILE A 87 2.08 17.49 2.74
CA ILE A 87 1.03 16.60 3.25
C ILE A 87 1.59 15.21 3.54
N ASN A 88 2.36 14.62 2.60
CA ASN A 88 2.96 13.31 2.78
C ASN A 88 3.93 13.29 3.97
N THR A 89 4.80 14.30 4.08
CA THR A 89 5.74 14.41 5.21
C THR A 89 4.99 14.57 6.54
N ALA A 90 3.95 15.41 6.59
CA ALA A 90 3.13 15.58 7.78
C ALA A 90 2.42 14.29 8.18
N ILE A 91 1.86 13.53 7.23
CA ILE A 91 1.24 12.22 7.49
C ILE A 91 2.26 11.25 8.06
N ILE A 92 3.45 11.13 7.46
CA ILE A 92 4.50 10.22 7.94
C ILE A 92 4.93 10.60 9.37
N VAL A 93 5.15 11.89 9.64
CA VAL A 93 5.52 12.37 10.97
C VAL A 93 4.41 12.09 11.98
N LEU A 94 3.15 12.35 11.64
CA LEU A 94 2.01 12.07 12.51
C LEU A 94 1.87 10.58 12.80
N VAL A 95 2.02 9.73 11.79
CA VAL A 95 2.01 8.27 11.96
C VAL A 95 3.17 7.82 12.84
N ALA A 96 4.38 8.33 12.61
CA ALA A 96 5.55 8.02 13.43
C ALA A 96 5.35 8.45 14.89
N ILE A 97 4.83 9.65 15.14
CA ILE A 97 4.50 10.12 16.49
C ILE A 97 3.43 9.24 17.12
N ALA A 98 2.37 8.90 16.38
CA ALA A 98 1.30 8.03 16.89
C ALA A 98 1.82 6.63 17.24
N VAL A 99 2.66 6.05 16.38
CA VAL A 99 3.35 4.78 16.62
C VAL A 99 4.23 4.85 17.86
N LEU A 100 5.09 5.87 17.96
CA LEU A 100 5.99 6.04 19.10
C LEU A 100 5.21 6.26 20.40
N ASN A 101 4.14 7.06 20.35
CA ASN A 101 3.23 7.26 21.48
C ASN A 101 2.54 5.97 21.88
N GLN A 102 2.05 5.17 20.92
CA GLN A 102 1.47 3.87 21.21
C GLN A 102 2.51 2.97 21.89
N VAL A 103 3.68 2.78 21.30
CA VAL A 103 4.77 1.98 21.89
C VAL A 103 5.16 2.46 23.30
N ALA A 104 5.25 3.77 23.51
CA ALA A 104 5.61 4.35 24.79
C ALA A 104 4.50 4.25 25.86
N THR A 105 3.23 4.12 25.44
CA THR A 105 2.07 4.08 26.35
C THR A 105 1.45 2.70 26.49
N VAL A 106 1.94 1.70 25.73
CA VAL A 106 1.56 0.29 25.84
C VAL A 106 1.54 -0.09 27.31
N ASP A 107 0.34 -0.39 27.79
CA ASP A 107 0.07 -0.83 29.15
C ASP A 107 0.76 0.00 30.24
N SER A 108 0.77 1.33 30.10
CA SER A 108 1.24 2.27 31.13
C SER A 108 0.64 2.00 32.53
N GLY A 109 -0.51 1.32 32.60
CA GLY A 109 -1.12 0.81 33.84
C GLY A 109 -0.55 -0.50 34.37
N LEU A 110 -0.09 -1.43 33.52
CA LEU A 110 0.57 -2.69 33.92
C LEU A 110 2.07 -2.49 34.22
N MET A 111 2.71 -1.55 33.52
CA MET A 111 4.12 -1.18 33.67
C MET A 111 4.43 -0.42 34.97
N ARG A 112 3.43 -0.15 35.81
CA ARG A 112 3.57 0.71 36.99
C ARG A 112 4.43 0.02 38.06
N GLY A 113 5.68 0.45 38.16
CA GLY A 113 6.66 -0.08 39.12
C GLY A 113 7.67 -1.06 38.53
N TRP A 114 7.64 -1.33 37.23
CA TRP A 114 8.68 -2.12 36.55
C TRP A 114 9.92 -1.27 36.27
N THR A 115 11.08 -1.91 36.30
CA THR A 115 12.33 -1.32 35.79
C THR A 115 12.32 -1.29 34.26
N THR A 116 13.17 -0.44 33.65
CA THR A 116 13.28 -0.37 32.17
C THR A 116 13.67 -1.71 31.55
N GLU A 117 14.51 -2.51 32.23
CA GLU A 117 14.90 -3.84 31.77
C GLU A 117 13.72 -4.82 31.78
N GLU A 118 12.93 -4.83 32.85
CA GLU A 118 11.72 -5.66 32.94
C GLU A 118 10.67 -5.25 31.89
N THR A 119 10.50 -3.94 31.66
CA THR A 119 9.65 -3.40 30.60
C THR A 119 10.07 -3.93 29.22
N LEU A 120 11.36 -3.85 28.88
CA LEU A 120 11.85 -4.31 27.58
C LEU A 120 11.71 -5.83 27.39
N LEU A 121 11.92 -6.61 28.44
CA LEU A 121 11.81 -8.07 28.38
C LEU A 121 10.37 -8.56 28.31
N ARG A 122 9.41 -7.86 28.92
CA ARG A 122 8.01 -8.28 28.99
C ARG A 122 7.13 -7.72 27.86
N MET A 123 7.49 -6.58 27.29
CA MET A 123 6.72 -5.96 26.20
C MET A 123 6.40 -6.91 25.03
N PRO A 124 7.32 -7.78 24.55
CA PRO A 124 6.97 -8.70 23.46
C PRO A 124 5.93 -9.74 23.86
N ILE A 125 6.04 -10.32 25.07
CA ILE A 125 5.13 -11.37 25.53
C ILE A 125 3.74 -10.80 25.85
N ASP A 126 3.66 -9.61 26.43
CA ASP A 126 2.39 -8.96 26.75
C ASP A 126 1.65 -8.51 25.48
N ASN A 127 2.38 -7.99 24.49
CA ASN A 127 1.82 -7.68 23.17
C ASN A 127 1.32 -8.93 22.46
N TRP A 128 2.08 -10.05 22.53
CA TRP A 128 1.66 -11.32 21.94
C TRP A 128 0.40 -11.87 22.59
N ASN A 129 0.32 -11.84 23.93
CA ASN A 129 -0.86 -12.30 24.66
C ASN A 129 -2.08 -11.43 24.31
N SER A 130 -1.91 -10.11 24.30
CA SER A 130 -2.99 -9.17 23.91
C SER A 130 -3.46 -9.39 22.48
N TYR A 131 -2.54 -9.59 21.53
CA TYR A 131 -2.88 -9.94 20.16
C TYR A 131 -3.67 -11.26 20.10
N SER A 132 -3.17 -12.29 20.79
CA SER A 132 -3.78 -13.62 20.83
C SER A 132 -5.20 -13.58 21.42
N ASP A 133 -5.41 -12.83 22.50
CA ASP A 133 -6.71 -12.66 23.14
C ASP A 133 -7.73 -12.01 22.20
N ILE A 134 -7.30 -11.05 21.39
CA ILE A 134 -8.17 -10.31 20.47
C ILE A 134 -8.42 -11.12 19.22
N LEU A 135 -7.42 -11.84 18.74
CA LEU A 135 -7.56 -12.84 17.68
C LEU A 135 -8.57 -13.91 18.07
N ALA A 136 -8.55 -14.39 19.32
CA ALA A 136 -9.52 -15.38 19.81
C ALA A 136 -10.96 -14.81 19.87
N GLN A 137 -11.12 -13.53 20.21
CA GLN A 137 -12.44 -12.88 20.33
C GLN A 137 -13.03 -12.45 18.97
N ALA A 138 -12.18 -11.98 18.07
CA ALA A 138 -12.58 -11.38 16.79
C ALA A 138 -11.58 -11.78 15.68
N PRO A 139 -11.54 -13.08 15.30
CA PRO A 139 -10.50 -13.63 14.43
C PRO A 139 -10.47 -12.96 13.05
N LEU A 140 -11.62 -12.88 12.39
CA LEU A 140 -11.73 -12.28 11.06
C LEU A 140 -11.29 -10.82 11.04
N GLN A 141 -11.77 -10.02 11.99
CA GLN A 141 -11.48 -8.59 12.06
C GLN A 141 -10.00 -8.34 12.37
N THR A 142 -9.43 -9.11 13.29
CA THR A 142 -8.02 -9.03 13.65
C THR A 142 -7.12 -9.38 12.47
N LYS A 143 -7.46 -10.46 11.76
CA LYS A 143 -6.79 -10.90 10.54
C LYS A 143 -6.88 -9.85 9.42
N ALA A 144 -8.08 -9.34 9.15
CA ALA A 144 -8.31 -8.25 8.19
C ALA A 144 -7.48 -6.98 8.50
N ALA A 145 -7.49 -6.55 9.76
CA ALA A 145 -6.73 -5.38 10.21
C ALA A 145 -5.21 -5.59 10.11
N THR A 146 -4.73 -6.79 10.45
CA THR A 146 -3.32 -7.17 10.33
C THR A 146 -2.87 -7.12 8.87
N SER A 147 -3.62 -7.78 7.97
CA SER A 147 -3.31 -7.77 6.54
C SER A 147 -3.40 -6.37 5.93
N ALA A 148 -4.39 -5.54 6.30
CA ALA A 148 -4.47 -4.16 5.86
C ALA A 148 -3.20 -3.36 6.18
N THR A 149 -2.64 -3.59 7.37
CA THR A 149 -1.40 -2.96 7.84
C THR A 149 -0.22 -3.41 7.01
N VAL A 150 -0.07 -4.73 6.85
CA VAL A 150 1.01 -5.34 6.08
C VAL A 150 1.01 -4.89 4.63
N TYR A 151 -0.14 -4.86 3.97
CA TYR A 151 -0.24 -4.38 2.60
C TYR A 151 0.08 -2.90 2.46
N THR A 152 -0.27 -2.09 3.46
CA THR A 152 0.10 -0.66 3.50
C THR A 152 1.61 -0.48 3.66
N ILE A 153 2.24 -1.24 4.56
CA ILE A 153 3.69 -1.21 4.78
C ILE A 153 4.43 -1.73 3.53
N GLY A 154 3.96 -2.84 2.95
CA GLY A 154 4.53 -3.41 1.74
C GLY A 154 4.49 -2.42 0.57
N ASP A 155 3.35 -1.78 0.33
CA ASP A 155 3.24 -0.77 -0.73
C ASP A 155 4.09 0.48 -0.44
N PHE A 156 4.18 0.92 0.81
CA PHE A 156 5.09 1.99 1.20
C PHE A 156 6.56 1.63 0.89
N ILE A 157 7.01 0.43 1.25
CA ILE A 157 8.37 -0.04 0.95
C ILE A 157 8.58 -0.15 -0.56
N ALA A 158 7.60 -0.68 -1.29
CA ALA A 158 7.67 -0.79 -2.74
C ALA A 158 7.86 0.58 -3.40
N GLN A 159 7.04 1.56 -3.02
CA GLN A 159 7.16 2.94 -3.52
C GLN A 159 8.51 3.57 -3.20
N ARG A 160 9.07 3.32 -2.01
CA ARG A 160 10.42 3.79 -1.64
C ARG A 160 11.52 3.11 -2.46
N THR A 161 11.35 1.83 -2.75
CA THR A 161 12.29 1.04 -3.55
C THR A 161 12.24 1.43 -5.04
N GLU A 162 11.06 1.83 -5.53
CA GLU A 162 10.86 2.46 -6.84
C GLU A 162 11.47 3.88 -6.95
N GLY A 163 12.12 4.39 -5.90
CA GLY A 163 12.82 5.68 -5.90
C GLY A 163 11.96 6.90 -5.52
N ARG A 164 10.69 6.73 -5.12
CA ARG A 164 9.82 7.87 -4.75
C ARG A 164 10.20 8.42 -3.40
N ASP A 165 10.58 9.70 -3.30
CA ASP A 165 10.86 10.35 -2.02
C ASP A 165 9.66 10.32 -1.05
N MET A 166 9.93 10.53 0.24
CA MET A 166 8.87 10.56 1.28
C MET A 166 7.76 11.58 0.94
N GLY A 167 8.12 12.70 0.31
CA GLY A 167 7.16 13.71 -0.16
C GLY A 167 6.35 13.31 -1.41
N GLN A 168 6.74 12.26 -2.12
CA GLN A 168 6.19 11.89 -3.44
C GLN A 168 5.38 10.59 -3.43
N LEU A 169 5.00 10.11 -2.24
CA LEU A 169 4.18 8.91 -2.09
C LEU A 169 2.81 9.07 -2.77
N ASP A 170 2.44 8.05 -3.53
CA ASP A 170 1.12 7.86 -4.12
C ASP A 170 0.16 7.36 -3.03
N ARG A 171 -0.54 8.30 -2.41
CA ARG A 171 -1.55 8.05 -1.37
C ARG A 171 -2.73 7.21 -1.88
N PRO A 172 -3.32 7.47 -3.07
CA PRO A 172 -4.32 6.57 -3.64
C PRO A 172 -3.85 5.13 -3.77
N ARG A 173 -2.58 4.89 -4.14
CA ARG A 173 -2.01 3.54 -4.20
C ARG A 173 -1.92 2.89 -2.82
N LEU A 174 -1.44 3.62 -1.81
CA LEU A 174 -1.43 3.15 -0.42
C LEU A 174 -2.83 2.76 0.07
N ILE A 175 -3.83 3.60 -0.20
CA ILE A 175 -5.23 3.32 0.20
C ILE A 175 -5.76 2.07 -0.50
N ARG A 176 -5.49 1.89 -1.79
CA ARG A 176 -5.89 0.67 -2.51
C ARG A 176 -5.23 -0.57 -1.92
N SER A 177 -3.94 -0.50 -1.56
CA SER A 177 -3.26 -1.61 -0.90
C SER A 177 -3.82 -1.90 0.49
N LEU A 178 -4.09 -0.86 1.29
CA LEU A 178 -4.77 -0.97 2.58
C LEU A 178 -6.12 -1.70 2.45
N LEU A 179 -6.95 -1.29 1.48
CA LEU A 179 -8.24 -1.91 1.22
C LEU A 179 -8.08 -3.35 0.71
N ALA A 180 -7.12 -3.62 -0.17
CA ALA A 180 -6.84 -4.97 -0.64
C ALA A 180 -6.50 -5.93 0.52
N GLY A 181 -5.74 -5.48 1.52
CA GLY A 181 -5.50 -6.25 2.74
C GLY A 181 -6.74 -6.38 3.62
N LEU A 182 -7.49 -5.29 3.81
CA LEU A 182 -8.64 -5.22 4.72
C LEU A 182 -9.84 -6.04 4.27
N ILE A 183 -10.25 -5.90 3.01
CA ILE A 183 -11.46 -6.54 2.46
C ILE A 183 -11.15 -7.75 1.57
N GLY A 184 -9.89 -7.89 1.12
CA GLY A 184 -9.42 -8.99 0.30
C GLY A 184 -8.64 -10.00 1.12
N HIS A 185 -7.34 -9.76 1.29
CA HIS A 185 -6.39 -10.76 1.78
C HIS A 185 -6.79 -11.34 3.13
N GLY A 186 -7.06 -10.50 4.13
CA GLY A 186 -7.34 -10.99 5.48
C GLY A 186 -8.59 -11.87 5.56
N PRO A 187 -9.76 -11.40 5.07
CA PRO A 187 -10.97 -12.21 5.04
C PRO A 187 -10.85 -13.50 4.21
N LEU A 188 -10.29 -13.41 3.00
CA LEU A 188 -10.16 -14.57 2.13
C LEU A 188 -9.18 -15.60 2.69
N SER A 189 -8.06 -15.15 3.27
CA SER A 189 -7.07 -16.03 3.89
C SER A 189 -7.62 -16.70 5.15
N HIS A 190 -8.43 -15.99 5.95
CA HIS A 190 -9.10 -16.60 7.08
C HIS A 190 -9.95 -17.80 6.65
N ILE A 191 -10.76 -17.62 5.61
CA ILE A 191 -11.60 -18.69 5.05
C ILE A 191 -10.72 -19.80 4.48
N TRP A 192 -9.65 -19.45 3.74
CA TRP A 192 -8.73 -20.44 3.16
C TRP A 192 -8.09 -21.33 4.23
N TYR A 193 -7.56 -20.76 5.31
CA TYR A 193 -6.89 -21.58 6.32
C TYR A 193 -7.85 -22.49 7.07
N ASP A 194 -9.08 -22.04 7.33
CA ASP A 194 -10.08 -22.89 7.99
C ASP A 194 -10.54 -24.03 7.06
N VAL A 195 -10.81 -23.72 5.79
CA VAL A 195 -11.24 -24.72 4.78
C VAL A 195 -10.11 -25.69 4.45
N SER A 196 -8.90 -25.19 4.26
CA SER A 196 -7.75 -26.04 3.93
C SER A 196 -7.37 -26.94 5.10
N GLU A 197 -7.48 -26.48 6.34
CA GLU A 197 -7.21 -27.35 7.49
C GLU A 197 -8.23 -28.49 7.59
N ASP A 198 -9.53 -28.20 7.42
CA ASP A 198 -10.56 -29.24 7.38
C ASP A 198 -10.32 -30.25 6.24
N LEU A 199 -10.00 -29.76 5.04
CA LEU A 199 -9.61 -30.60 3.90
C LEU A 199 -8.41 -31.49 4.25
N PHE A 200 -7.37 -30.92 4.84
CA PHE A 200 -6.14 -31.65 5.10
C PHE A 200 -6.28 -32.68 6.22
N GLU A 201 -7.00 -32.37 7.29
CA GLU A 201 -7.11 -33.25 8.45
C GLU A 201 -8.24 -34.26 8.32
N ASN A 202 -9.42 -33.83 7.86
CA ASN A 202 -10.65 -34.62 7.90
C ASN A 202 -10.94 -35.34 6.58
N VAL A 203 -10.45 -34.83 5.44
CA VAL A 203 -10.69 -35.45 4.12
C VAL A 203 -9.45 -36.20 3.63
N LEU A 204 -8.28 -35.56 3.67
CA LEU A 204 -7.04 -36.12 3.13
C LEU A 204 -6.17 -36.83 4.18
N HIS A 205 -6.48 -36.64 5.47
CA HIS A 205 -5.77 -37.24 6.61
C HIS A 205 -4.24 -37.05 6.57
N LEU A 206 -3.78 -35.86 6.19
CA LEU A 206 -2.37 -35.49 6.06
C LEU A 206 -1.72 -35.20 7.43
N LYS A 207 -1.56 -36.25 8.23
CA LYS A 207 -1.03 -36.16 9.61
C LYS A 207 0.47 -36.45 9.73
N ASP A 208 1.04 -37.11 8.73
CA ASP A 208 2.47 -37.42 8.70
C ASP A 208 3.31 -36.19 8.34
N TRP A 209 4.61 -36.23 8.65
CA TRP A 209 5.56 -35.15 8.34
C TRP A 209 5.63 -34.81 6.84
N TRP A 210 5.43 -35.80 5.95
CA TRP A 210 5.40 -35.58 4.50
C TRP A 210 4.13 -34.86 4.04
N GLY A 211 3.07 -34.88 4.87
CA GLY A 211 1.82 -34.18 4.62
C GLY A 211 2.03 -32.68 4.43
N THR A 212 2.99 -32.08 5.15
CA THR A 212 3.37 -30.66 4.96
C THR A 212 3.75 -30.35 3.51
N VAL A 213 4.50 -31.23 2.84
CA VAL A 213 4.90 -31.01 1.44
C VAL A 213 3.66 -30.99 0.53
N VAL A 214 2.70 -31.88 0.77
CA VAL A 214 1.44 -31.90 0.00
C VAL A 214 0.60 -30.66 0.26
N LYS A 215 0.49 -30.22 1.52
CA LYS A 215 -0.19 -28.96 1.89
C LYS A 215 0.41 -27.76 1.15
N VAL A 216 1.74 -27.66 1.09
CA VAL A 216 2.47 -26.62 0.36
C VAL A 216 2.16 -26.69 -1.14
N VAL A 217 2.18 -27.87 -1.75
CA VAL A 217 1.88 -28.02 -3.18
C VAL A 217 0.44 -27.60 -3.48
N ILE A 218 -0.51 -27.98 -2.64
CA ILE A 218 -1.91 -27.57 -2.79
C ILE A 218 -2.03 -26.05 -2.69
N ASP A 219 -1.44 -25.42 -1.68
CA ASP A 219 -1.47 -23.97 -1.52
C ASP A 219 -0.87 -23.25 -2.74
N GLN A 220 0.33 -23.65 -3.16
CA GLN A 220 1.02 -23.06 -4.32
C GLN A 220 0.26 -23.21 -5.64
N THR A 221 -0.57 -24.24 -5.79
CA THR A 221 -1.30 -24.52 -7.03
C THR A 221 -2.74 -24.03 -7.02
N THR A 222 -3.26 -23.67 -5.85
CA THR A 222 -4.66 -23.24 -5.68
C THR A 222 -4.73 -21.84 -5.10
N TRP A 223 -4.34 -21.67 -3.83
CA TRP A 223 -4.43 -20.42 -3.10
C TRP A 223 -3.53 -19.33 -3.67
N GLY A 224 -2.26 -19.61 -3.92
CA GLY A 224 -1.33 -18.62 -4.50
C GLY A 224 -1.83 -18.02 -5.82
N PRO A 225 -2.18 -18.83 -6.83
CA PRO A 225 -2.77 -18.35 -8.08
C PRO A 225 -4.11 -17.63 -7.89
N PHE A 226 -4.98 -18.14 -7.01
CA PHE A 226 -6.27 -17.52 -6.70
C PHE A 226 -6.08 -16.12 -6.11
N TRP A 227 -5.22 -15.98 -5.11
CA TRP A 227 -4.96 -14.71 -4.45
C TRP A 227 -4.28 -13.71 -5.40
N ASN A 228 -3.27 -14.12 -6.16
CA ASN A 228 -2.59 -13.23 -7.13
C ASN A 228 -3.57 -12.61 -8.13
N ASN A 229 -4.45 -13.42 -8.73
CA ASN A 229 -5.45 -12.90 -9.67
C ASN A 229 -6.49 -12.04 -8.96
N THR A 230 -6.93 -12.43 -7.76
CA THR A 230 -7.87 -11.65 -6.95
C THR A 230 -7.30 -10.28 -6.59
N TYR A 231 -6.02 -10.21 -6.23
CA TYR A 231 -5.34 -8.96 -5.95
C TYR A 231 -5.30 -8.02 -7.16
N ILE A 232 -4.94 -8.55 -8.34
CA ILE A 232 -4.96 -7.79 -9.61
C ILE A 232 -6.38 -7.29 -9.90
N LEU A 233 -7.39 -8.14 -9.71
CA LEU A 233 -8.79 -7.77 -9.89
C LEU A 233 -9.18 -6.62 -8.97
N LEU A 234 -8.94 -6.77 -7.67
CA LEU A 234 -9.30 -5.79 -6.65
C LEU A 234 -8.64 -4.44 -6.94
N LEU A 235 -7.34 -4.44 -7.23
CA LEU A 235 -6.63 -3.21 -7.58
C LEU A 235 -7.16 -2.56 -8.85
N GLY A 236 -7.43 -3.35 -9.90
CA GLY A 236 -7.98 -2.86 -11.15
C GLY A 236 -9.36 -2.22 -10.98
N LEU A 237 -10.25 -2.89 -10.22
CA LEU A 237 -11.58 -2.38 -9.90
C LEU A 237 -11.52 -1.09 -9.08
N MET A 238 -10.64 -1.01 -8.07
CA MET A 238 -10.46 0.21 -7.28
C MET A 238 -9.84 1.37 -8.09
N LYS A 239 -9.11 1.07 -9.16
CA LYS A 239 -8.65 2.06 -10.14
C LYS A 239 -9.72 2.45 -11.17
N MET A 240 -10.89 1.81 -11.14
CA MET A 240 -11.95 1.94 -12.13
C MET A 240 -11.47 1.62 -13.56
N ASP A 241 -10.56 0.65 -13.69
CA ASP A 241 -10.03 0.24 -14.99
C ASP A 241 -11.03 -0.67 -15.72
N LYS A 242 -10.90 -0.76 -17.05
CA LYS A 242 -11.74 -1.65 -17.87
C LYS A 242 -11.39 -3.10 -17.57
N LEU A 243 -12.41 -3.96 -17.48
CA LEU A 243 -12.22 -5.39 -17.23
C LEU A 243 -11.27 -6.05 -18.26
N GLU A 244 -11.29 -5.60 -19.51
CA GLU A 244 -10.37 -6.06 -20.56
C GLU A 244 -8.90 -5.83 -20.21
N ASN A 245 -8.57 -4.65 -19.66
CA ASN A 245 -7.21 -4.32 -19.22
C ASN A 245 -6.81 -5.17 -18.01
N ILE A 246 -7.72 -5.35 -17.05
CA ILE A 246 -7.49 -6.16 -15.85
C ILE A 246 -7.20 -7.62 -16.23
N PHE A 247 -8.02 -8.21 -17.11
CA PHE A 247 -7.80 -9.58 -17.57
C PHE A 247 -6.55 -9.71 -18.47
N GLY A 248 -6.22 -8.67 -19.24
CA GLY A 248 -4.96 -8.59 -19.96
C GLY A 248 -3.76 -8.64 -19.01
N GLU A 249 -3.83 -7.86 -17.92
CA GLU A 249 -2.79 -7.81 -16.90
C GLU A 249 -2.64 -9.13 -16.16
N MET A 250 -3.75 -9.78 -15.77
CA MET A 250 -3.73 -11.12 -15.17
C MET A 250 -3.03 -12.13 -16.08
N LYS A 251 -3.39 -12.17 -17.37
CA LYS A 251 -2.76 -13.10 -18.33
C LYS A 251 -1.26 -12.87 -18.47
N ARG A 252 -0.82 -11.60 -18.42
CA ARG A 252 0.58 -11.20 -18.56
C ARG A 252 1.40 -11.50 -17.30
N THR A 253 0.83 -11.31 -16.12
CA THR A 253 1.59 -11.28 -14.85
C THR A 253 1.46 -12.55 -14.01
N THR A 254 0.38 -13.31 -14.14
CA THR A 254 0.11 -14.46 -13.26
C THR A 254 1.19 -15.53 -13.32
N ILE A 255 1.63 -15.95 -14.52
CA ILE A 255 2.67 -16.97 -14.65
C ILE A 255 4.03 -16.44 -14.13
N PRO A 256 4.51 -15.26 -14.55
CA PRO A 256 5.73 -14.68 -13.96
C PRO A 256 5.70 -14.56 -12.43
N LEU A 257 4.57 -14.15 -11.85
CA LEU A 257 4.41 -14.02 -10.40
C LEU A 257 4.47 -15.37 -9.70
N ILE A 258 3.79 -16.40 -10.21
CA ILE A 258 3.84 -17.76 -9.64
C ILE A 258 5.27 -18.30 -9.70
N VAL A 259 5.92 -18.22 -10.86
CA VAL A 259 7.29 -18.72 -11.05
C VAL A 259 8.28 -18.01 -10.14
N SER A 260 8.15 -16.69 -9.99
CA SER A 260 8.98 -15.92 -9.06
C SER A 260 8.69 -16.29 -7.61
N GLY A 261 7.41 -16.52 -7.28
CA GLY A 261 6.96 -16.91 -5.96
C GLY A 261 7.51 -18.26 -5.50
N LEU A 262 7.74 -19.20 -6.43
CA LEU A 262 8.34 -20.51 -6.12
C LEU A 262 9.76 -20.41 -5.52
N LYS A 263 10.43 -19.26 -5.61
CA LYS A 263 11.75 -19.04 -4.99
C LYS A 263 11.67 -18.79 -3.48
N LEU A 264 10.52 -18.33 -2.98
CA LEU A 264 10.33 -17.93 -1.57
C LEU A 264 9.26 -18.78 -0.88
N TRP A 265 8.09 -18.85 -1.49
CA TRP A 265 6.89 -19.35 -0.85
C TRP A 265 6.92 -20.82 -0.45
N PRO A 266 7.52 -21.77 -1.22
CA PRO A 266 7.60 -23.16 -0.77
C PRO A 266 8.30 -23.33 0.58
N LEU A 267 9.40 -22.60 0.82
CA LEU A 267 10.10 -22.65 2.11
C LEU A 267 9.30 -21.96 3.21
N ALA A 268 8.69 -20.81 2.91
CA ALA A 268 7.83 -20.11 3.86
C ALA A 268 6.63 -20.98 4.28
N HIS A 269 5.99 -21.68 3.34
CA HIS A 269 4.84 -22.54 3.60
C HIS A 269 5.20 -23.86 4.28
N CYS A 270 6.42 -24.37 4.12
CA CYS A 270 6.91 -25.46 4.97
C CYS A 270 6.89 -25.04 6.45
N VAL A 271 7.23 -23.79 6.76
CA VAL A 271 7.11 -23.23 8.12
C VAL A 271 5.63 -23.02 8.47
N THR A 272 4.83 -22.41 7.58
CA THR A 272 3.41 -22.15 7.81
C THR A 272 2.63 -23.41 8.19
N TYR A 273 2.81 -24.49 7.43
CA TYR A 273 2.05 -25.74 7.63
C TYR A 273 2.76 -26.75 8.54
N GLY A 274 4.04 -26.56 8.82
CA GLY A 274 4.82 -27.46 9.68
C GLY A 274 4.94 -26.99 11.13
N LEU A 275 5.02 -25.68 11.37
CA LEU A 275 5.35 -25.12 12.69
C LEU A 275 4.32 -24.12 13.24
N VAL A 276 3.56 -23.46 12.37
CA VAL A 276 2.67 -22.36 12.79
C VAL A 276 1.25 -22.87 13.08
N PRO A 277 0.68 -22.61 14.28
CA PRO A 277 -0.72 -22.91 14.58
C PRO A 277 -1.68 -22.21 13.62
N VAL A 278 -2.81 -22.86 13.29
CA VAL A 278 -3.75 -22.39 12.25
C VAL A 278 -4.24 -20.96 12.46
N GLU A 279 -4.42 -20.57 13.72
CA GLU A 279 -4.86 -19.23 14.11
C GLU A 279 -3.86 -18.16 13.68
N ASN A 280 -2.56 -18.48 13.76
CA ASN A 280 -1.43 -17.57 13.54
C ASN A 280 -0.81 -17.68 12.14
N ARG A 281 -1.25 -18.61 11.30
CA ARG A 281 -0.70 -18.81 9.94
C ARG A 281 -0.78 -17.55 9.09
N LEU A 282 -1.88 -16.81 9.18
CA LEU A 282 -2.02 -15.57 8.43
C LEU A 282 -1.05 -14.49 8.91
N LEU A 283 -0.88 -14.30 10.23
CA LEU A 283 0.11 -13.34 10.74
C LEU A 283 1.51 -13.67 10.24
N TRP A 284 1.88 -14.96 10.27
CA TRP A 284 3.16 -15.42 9.72
C TRP A 284 3.30 -15.11 8.23
N VAL A 285 2.29 -15.46 7.41
CA VAL A 285 2.31 -15.22 5.96
C VAL A 285 2.33 -13.73 5.64
N ASP A 286 1.59 -12.91 6.38
CA ASP A 286 1.62 -11.45 6.27
C ASP A 286 3.04 -10.89 6.54
N LEU A 287 3.78 -11.45 7.50
CA LEU A 287 5.17 -11.03 7.74
C LEU A 287 6.10 -11.42 6.58
N VAL A 288 5.92 -12.60 6.00
CA VAL A 288 6.67 -13.04 4.81
C VAL A 288 6.31 -12.20 3.58
N GLU A 289 5.06 -11.76 3.46
CA GLU A 289 4.55 -10.91 2.38
C GLU A 289 5.34 -9.59 2.29
N ILE A 290 5.77 -9.01 3.41
CA ILE A 290 6.61 -7.80 3.41
C ILE A 290 7.94 -8.06 2.70
N ILE A 291 8.55 -9.22 2.95
CA ILE A 291 9.80 -9.65 2.28
C ILE A 291 9.53 -9.86 0.79
N TRP A 292 8.44 -10.54 0.46
CA TRP A 292 8.02 -10.80 -0.92
C TRP A 292 7.84 -9.51 -1.72
N VAL A 293 7.09 -8.55 -1.20
CA VAL A 293 6.84 -7.26 -1.86
C VAL A 293 8.13 -6.47 -2.03
N THR A 294 9.05 -6.53 -1.06
CA THR A 294 10.37 -5.89 -1.16
C THR A 294 11.20 -6.50 -2.30
N ILE A 295 11.19 -7.82 -2.44
CA ILE A 295 11.87 -8.54 -3.54
C ILE A 295 11.27 -8.11 -4.89
N LEU A 296 9.95 -8.09 -5.02
CA LEU A 296 9.27 -7.68 -6.25
C LEU A 296 9.59 -6.22 -6.61
N ALA A 297 9.56 -5.32 -5.64
CA ALA A 297 9.86 -3.91 -5.86
C ALA A 297 11.32 -3.69 -6.30
N THR A 298 12.25 -4.43 -5.69
CA THR A 298 13.68 -4.36 -6.06
C THR A 298 13.91 -4.92 -7.47
N ALA A 299 13.27 -6.03 -7.82
CA ALA A 299 13.36 -6.62 -9.15
C ALA A 299 12.77 -5.69 -10.23
N ALA A 300 11.65 -5.01 -9.92
CA ALA A 300 11.05 -4.02 -10.80
C ALA A 300 11.94 -2.78 -10.98
N ALA A 301 12.57 -2.29 -9.90
CA ALA A 301 13.48 -1.15 -9.95
C ALA A 301 14.76 -1.47 -10.75
N GLY A 302 15.39 -2.63 -10.51
CA GLY A 302 16.61 -3.04 -11.20
C GLY A 302 16.41 -3.40 -12.68
N GLY A 303 15.18 -3.72 -13.10
CA GLY A 303 14.85 -3.91 -14.51
C GLY A 303 14.93 -2.61 -15.32
N ASN A 304 14.55 -1.48 -14.72
CA ASN A 304 14.60 -0.16 -15.38
C ASN A 304 16.04 0.29 -15.67
N ASP A 305 17.01 -0.04 -14.80
CA ASP A 305 18.42 0.31 -14.97
C ASP A 305 19.11 -0.49 -16.09
N GLY A 306 18.54 -1.64 -16.47
CA GLY A 306 19.04 -2.51 -17.54
C GLY A 306 18.61 -2.04 -18.93
N GLU A 307 17.36 -1.63 -19.08
CA GLU A 307 16.80 -1.14 -20.35
C GLU A 307 17.40 0.21 -20.78
N GLU A 308 17.70 1.11 -19.82
CA GLU A 308 18.40 2.38 -20.12
C GLU A 308 19.82 2.16 -20.69
N LYS A 309 20.49 1.05 -20.32
CA LYS A 309 21.84 0.75 -20.81
C LYS A 309 21.86 0.07 -22.16
N GLU A 310 20.82 -0.68 -22.53
CA GLU A 310 20.70 -1.32 -23.84
C GLU A 310 20.19 -0.36 -24.93
N GLY A 311 19.46 0.70 -24.57
CA GLY A 311 19.03 1.76 -25.51
C GLY A 311 20.11 2.77 -25.92
N LEU A 312 21.32 2.66 -25.35
CA LEU A 312 22.46 3.56 -25.58
C LEU A 312 23.58 2.94 -26.44
N HIS A 313 23.36 1.77 -27.04
CA HIS A 313 24.32 1.05 -27.88
C HIS A 313 23.90 0.92 -29.34
#